data_AF-A0A5J4UPM0-F1
#
_entry.id   AF-A0A5J4UPM0-F1
#
_cell.length_a   1.000
_cell.length_b   1.000
_cell.length_c   1.000
_cell.angle_alpha   90.00
_cell.angle_beta   90.00
_cell.angle_gamma   90.00
#
_symmetry.space_group_name_H-M   'P 1'
#
loop_
_entity.id
_entity.type
_entity.pdbx_description
1 polymer ?
#
loop_
_entity_poly.entity_id
_entity_poly.type
_entity_poly.pdbx_seq_one_letter_code
_entity_poly.pdbx_strand_id
1 'polypeptide(L)'
;MVGICQESWVFKLKGYNYNSVIFPLNPRVTNTIHAKQTSYHQQLLWFKTVDDAMNMQTKEQIEIQKEKQKQRILRSRQQHEEWIKRRYEQKQKEKEMEKMKEQDPERNAMWRMDMSPMSEQGANINKVGSQAYLQFLKNQIQDNNGCKQVIQIPKLLQSLSALSRFKIGIHIGQELDQMRLEIRCNSRWCLRYIQVFGDEQIQSELVNNGYGRMMSTAFCTAGGKGEEQDEEIRNGLINITDFLIGLHAGRIWQPSFQPLPLLARNTEEQIEEEGANEELDTQMNNNGMNGHIRNWANEAKAMTLNHFIYWD
;
A
#
# COMPACT_ATOMS: atom_id res chain seq x y z
N MET A 1 -0.67 -56.97 -69.79
CA MET A 1 0.52 -56.31 -69.20
C MET A 1 0.06 -55.47 -68.03
N VAL A 2 0.14 -56.01 -66.81
CA VAL A 2 -0.19 -55.28 -65.58
C VAL A 2 1.14 -54.88 -64.95
N GLY A 3 1.45 -53.58 -64.96
CA GLY A 3 2.68 -53.05 -64.39
C GLY A 3 2.62 -53.11 -62.87
N ILE A 4 3.52 -53.87 -62.25
CA ILE A 4 3.70 -53.91 -60.80
C ILE A 4 4.67 -52.78 -60.45
N CYS A 5 4.17 -51.69 -59.85
CA CYS A 5 5.03 -50.67 -59.25
C CYS A 5 5.68 -51.23 -57.98
N GLN A 6 7.00 -51.42 -58.01
CA GLN A 6 7.81 -51.70 -56.82
C GLN A 6 8.15 -50.37 -56.14
N GLU A 7 7.58 -50.11 -54.96
CA GLU A 7 8.08 -49.06 -54.08
C GLU A 7 9.18 -49.64 -53.17
N SER A 8 10.39 -49.10 -53.29
CA SER A 8 11.54 -49.43 -52.46
C SER A 8 11.59 -48.47 -51.26
N TRP A 9 11.50 -49.00 -50.04
CA TRP A 9 11.64 -48.21 -48.82
C TRP A 9 13.05 -48.38 -48.23
N VAL A 10 13.80 -47.28 -48.16
CA VAL A 10 15.12 -47.24 -47.49
C VAL A 10 14.95 -46.69 -46.08
N PHE A 11 15.03 -47.55 -45.07
CA PHE A 11 15.10 -47.11 -43.67
C PHE A 11 16.56 -46.82 -43.29
N LYS A 12 16.91 -45.54 -43.08
CA LYS A 12 18.21 -45.13 -42.55
C LYS A 12 18.11 -44.95 -41.04
N LEU A 13 18.39 -46.02 -40.29
CA LEU A 13 18.78 -45.92 -38.88
C LEU A 13 20.31 -45.87 -38.80
N LYS A 14 20.82 -44.98 -37.95
CA LYS A 14 22.23 -44.60 -37.81
C LYS A 14 23.17 -45.82 -37.81
N GLY A 15 23.98 -45.97 -38.87
CA GLY A 15 25.31 -46.55 -38.78
C GLY A 15 25.58 -47.96 -39.34
N TYR A 16 24.60 -48.72 -39.85
CA TYR A 16 24.89 -50.05 -40.44
C TYR A 16 24.22 -50.25 -41.80
N ASN A 17 25.01 -50.64 -42.80
CA ASN A 17 24.57 -50.98 -44.15
C ASN A 17 24.15 -52.46 -44.16
N TYR A 18 22.84 -52.74 -44.24
CA TYR A 18 22.33 -54.09 -44.51
C TYR A 18 21.84 -54.16 -45.96
N ASN A 19 22.29 -55.20 -46.68
CA ASN A 19 21.80 -55.54 -48.00
C ASN A 19 20.29 -55.82 -47.95
N SER A 20 19.53 -55.22 -48.87
CA SER A 20 18.08 -55.31 -48.96
C SER A 20 17.61 -56.75 -49.21
N VAL A 21 16.95 -57.36 -48.23
CA VAL A 21 16.17 -58.59 -48.41
C VAL A 21 14.70 -58.19 -48.62
N ILE A 22 14.19 -58.43 -49.82
CA ILE A 22 12.79 -58.16 -50.18
C ILE A 22 11.94 -59.37 -49.76
N PHE A 23 11.10 -59.22 -48.74
CA PHE A 23 10.01 -60.17 -48.45
C PHE A 23 8.68 -59.62 -48.97
N PRO A 24 7.84 -60.41 -49.67
CA PRO A 24 6.51 -59.97 -50.08
C PRO A 24 5.62 -59.91 -48.84
N LEU A 25 5.39 -58.70 -48.32
CA LEU A 25 4.45 -58.47 -47.22
C LEU A 25 3.00 -58.49 -47.74
N ASN A 26 2.14 -59.22 -47.04
CA ASN A 26 0.71 -59.33 -47.31
C ASN A 26 0.04 -57.93 -47.31
N PRO A 27 -0.79 -57.59 -48.32
CA PRO A 27 -1.47 -56.28 -48.43
C PRO A 27 -2.27 -55.84 -47.20
N ARG A 28 -2.77 -56.79 -46.39
CA ARG A 28 -3.47 -56.46 -45.12
C ARG A 28 -2.51 -55.96 -44.03
N VAL A 29 -1.28 -56.45 -44.00
CA VAL A 29 -0.27 -56.07 -43.00
C VAL A 29 0.31 -54.71 -43.34
N THR A 30 0.57 -54.42 -44.63
CA THR A 30 1.05 -53.11 -45.09
C THR A 30 0.03 -52.01 -44.83
N ASN A 31 -1.26 -52.23 -45.11
CA ASN A 31 -2.31 -51.24 -44.83
C ASN A 31 -2.46 -50.93 -43.33
N THR A 32 -2.28 -51.93 -42.46
CA THR A 32 -2.37 -51.75 -41.00
C THR A 32 -1.15 -51.00 -40.46
N ILE A 33 0.05 -51.26 -40.99
CA ILE A 33 1.27 -50.51 -40.65
C ILE A 33 1.15 -49.06 -41.13
N HIS A 34 0.68 -48.83 -42.36
CA HIS A 34 0.49 -47.50 -42.90
C HIS A 34 -0.52 -46.69 -42.07
N ALA A 35 -1.67 -47.28 -41.71
CA ALA A 35 -2.68 -46.63 -40.87
C ALA A 35 -2.16 -46.27 -39.47
N LYS A 36 -1.38 -47.15 -38.84
CA LYS A 36 -0.73 -46.86 -37.55
C LYS A 36 0.30 -45.74 -37.69
N GLN A 37 1.09 -45.76 -38.77
CA GLN A 37 2.12 -44.75 -39.02
C GLN A 37 1.52 -43.37 -39.32
N THR A 38 0.40 -43.31 -40.06
CA THR A 38 -0.39 -42.08 -40.25
C THR A 38 -0.98 -41.58 -38.94
N SER A 39 -1.46 -42.47 -38.06
CA SER A 39 -1.99 -42.10 -36.73
C SER A 39 -0.91 -41.51 -35.82
N TYR A 40 0.29 -42.10 -35.75
CA TYR A 40 1.43 -41.53 -35.02
C TYR A 40 1.89 -40.20 -35.60
N HIS A 41 1.90 -40.06 -36.93
CA HIS A 41 2.27 -38.80 -37.57
C HIS A 41 1.27 -37.68 -37.24
N GLN A 42 -0.03 -37.98 -37.22
CA GLN A 42 -1.08 -37.03 -36.83
C GLN A 42 -0.97 -36.63 -35.34
N GLN A 43 -0.63 -37.57 -34.46
CA GLN A 43 -0.38 -37.27 -33.04
C GLN A 43 0.83 -36.35 -32.85
N LEU A 44 1.95 -36.64 -33.51
CA LEU A 44 3.14 -35.80 -33.47
C LEU A 44 2.89 -34.40 -34.04
N LEU A 45 2.08 -34.30 -35.11
CA LEU A 45 1.67 -33.02 -35.66
C LEU A 45 0.87 -32.23 -34.61
N TRP A 46 -0.12 -32.86 -33.97
CA TRP A 46 -0.95 -32.26 -32.94
C TRP A 46 -0.14 -31.75 -31.74
N PHE A 47 0.81 -32.54 -31.22
CA PHE A 47 1.70 -32.10 -30.15
C PHE A 47 2.53 -30.88 -30.54
N LYS A 48 3.06 -30.87 -31.77
CA LYS A 48 3.81 -29.71 -32.29
C LYS A 48 2.92 -28.47 -32.40
N THR A 49 1.67 -28.60 -32.84
CA THR A 49 0.73 -27.48 -32.92
C THR A 49 0.39 -26.92 -31.54
N VAL A 50 0.24 -27.79 -30.53
CA VAL A 50 -0.04 -27.38 -29.14
C VAL A 50 1.16 -26.66 -28.54
N ASP A 51 2.38 -27.17 -28.72
CA ASP A 51 3.62 -26.51 -28.26
C ASP A 51 3.82 -25.15 -28.94
N ASP A 52 3.58 -25.05 -30.25
CA ASP A 52 3.67 -23.79 -30.98
C ASP A 52 2.62 -22.78 -30.49
N ALA A 53 1.40 -23.22 -30.19
CA ALA A 53 0.34 -22.37 -29.62
C ALA A 53 0.67 -21.87 -28.21
N MET A 54 1.18 -22.74 -27.33
CA MET A 54 1.60 -22.37 -25.97
C MET A 54 2.77 -21.38 -25.98
N ASN A 55 3.74 -21.57 -26.88
CA ASN A 55 4.87 -20.65 -27.06
C ASN A 55 4.41 -19.27 -27.60
N MET A 56 3.42 -19.26 -28.49
CA MET A 56 2.84 -18.02 -29.03
C MET A 56 2.09 -17.24 -27.96
N GLN A 57 1.26 -17.92 -27.16
CA GLN A 57 0.52 -17.32 -26.05
C GLN A 57 1.47 -16.75 -24.99
N THR A 58 2.59 -17.44 -24.71
CA THR A 58 3.61 -16.95 -23.78
C THR A 58 4.32 -15.69 -24.31
N LYS A 59 4.64 -15.64 -25.60
CA LYS A 59 5.23 -14.44 -26.24
C LYS A 59 4.29 -13.24 -26.19
N GLU A 60 3.00 -13.47 -26.44
CA GLU A 60 1.97 -12.42 -26.39
C GLU A 60 1.82 -11.83 -24.99
N GLN A 61 1.80 -12.68 -23.95
CA GLN A 61 1.76 -12.22 -22.56
C GLN A 61 3.00 -11.39 -22.18
N ILE A 62 4.19 -11.79 -22.62
CA ILE A 62 5.42 -11.03 -22.42
C ILE A 62 5.34 -9.65 -23.10
N GLU A 63 4.81 -9.59 -24.32
CA GLU A 63 4.67 -8.33 -25.07
C GLU A 63 3.67 -7.39 -24.39
N ILE A 64 2.54 -7.92 -23.89
CA ILE A 64 1.57 -7.17 -23.08
C ILE A 64 2.22 -6.61 -21.80
N GLN A 65 3.06 -7.40 -21.13
CA GLN A 65 3.76 -6.95 -19.91
C GLN A 65 4.78 -5.85 -20.22
N LYS A 66 5.54 -5.97 -21.32
CA LYS A 66 6.46 -4.92 -21.78
C LYS A 66 5.72 -3.63 -22.11
N GLU A 67 4.56 -3.72 -22.77
CA GLU A 67 3.77 -2.53 -23.11
C GLU A 67 3.18 -1.89 -21.84
N LYS A 68 2.71 -2.68 -20.88
CA LYS A 68 2.30 -2.17 -19.55
C LYS A 68 3.46 -1.47 -18.83
N GLN A 69 4.68 -1.99 -18.89
CA GLN A 69 5.86 -1.34 -18.33
C GLN A 69 6.19 -0.02 -19.04
N LYS A 70 6.15 0.03 -20.38
CA LYS A 70 6.35 1.27 -21.14
C LYS A 70 5.32 2.34 -20.77
N GLN A 71 4.05 1.95 -20.63
CA GLN A 71 2.97 2.86 -20.22
C GLN A 71 3.18 3.39 -18.80
N ARG A 72 3.69 2.56 -17.88
CA ARG A 72 4.06 3.01 -16.52
C ARG A 72 5.20 4.04 -16.55
N ILE A 73 6.24 3.78 -17.35
CA ILE A 73 7.37 4.71 -17.52
C ILE A 73 6.89 6.03 -18.12
N LEU A 74 6.03 5.99 -19.15
CA LEU A 74 5.50 7.18 -19.80
C LEU A 74 4.65 8.03 -18.83
N ARG A 75 3.77 7.41 -18.04
CA ARG A 75 3.00 8.11 -17.00
C ARG A 75 3.91 8.73 -15.95
N SER A 76 4.93 8.02 -15.51
CA SER A 76 5.91 8.55 -14.56
C SER A 76 6.65 9.77 -15.13
N ARG A 77 6.99 9.77 -16.42
CA ARG A 77 7.62 10.90 -17.09
C ARG A 77 6.68 12.10 -17.21
N GLN A 78 5.40 11.89 -17.54
CA GLN A 78 4.40 12.96 -17.58
C GLN A 78 4.19 13.57 -16.18
N GLN A 79 4.09 12.74 -15.15
CA GLN A 79 4.00 13.21 -13.75
C GLN A 79 5.24 14.01 -13.34
N HIS A 80 6.42 13.61 -13.79
CA HIS A 80 7.66 14.35 -13.54
C HIS A 80 7.68 15.70 -14.28
N GLU A 81 7.24 15.77 -15.53
CA GLU A 81 7.14 17.02 -16.30
C GLU A 81 6.12 17.99 -15.68
N GLU A 82 4.97 17.48 -15.23
CA GLU A 82 4.00 18.26 -14.45
C GLU A 82 4.58 18.75 -13.12
N TRP A 83 5.36 17.90 -12.43
CA TRP A 83 6.05 18.27 -11.20
C TRP A 83 7.05 19.42 -11.43
N ILE A 84 7.85 19.36 -12.51
CA ILE A 84 8.77 20.45 -12.88
C ILE A 84 7.99 21.75 -13.11
N LYS A 85 6.88 21.68 -13.85
CA LYS A 85 6.03 22.85 -14.13
C LYS A 85 5.47 23.47 -12.84
N ARG A 86 4.90 22.65 -11.95
CA ARG A 86 4.39 23.10 -10.64
C ARG A 86 5.49 23.68 -9.76
N ARG A 87 6.69 23.11 -9.79
CA ARG A 87 7.86 23.63 -9.06
C ARG A 87 8.27 25.01 -9.54
N TYR A 88 8.19 25.27 -10.84
CA TYR A 88 8.46 26.59 -11.40
C TYR A 88 7.41 27.61 -10.95
N GLU A 89 6.12 27.26 -11.01
CA GLU A 89 5.02 28.11 -10.52
C GLU A 89 5.12 28.40 -9.02
N GLN A 90 5.48 27.40 -8.21
CA GLN A 90 5.68 27.56 -6.77
C GLN A 90 6.87 28.48 -6.45
N LYS A 91 7.99 28.36 -7.18
CA LYS A 91 9.12 29.30 -7.04
C LYS A 91 8.75 30.75 -7.37
N GLN A 92 7.83 30.97 -8.30
CA GLN A 92 7.33 32.33 -8.56
C GLN A 92 6.49 32.85 -7.39
N LYS A 93 5.59 32.01 -6.85
CA LYS A 93 4.79 32.36 -5.66
C LYS A 93 5.65 32.59 -4.41
N GLU A 94 6.72 31.81 -4.22
CA GLU A 94 7.69 32.00 -3.13
C GLU A 94 8.38 33.36 -3.22
N LYS A 95 8.83 33.75 -4.42
CA LYS A 95 9.42 35.09 -4.66
C LYS A 95 8.42 36.22 -4.41
N GLU A 96 7.15 36.04 -4.76
CA GLU A 96 6.09 37.01 -4.48
C GLU A 96 5.81 37.11 -2.97
N MET A 97 5.75 35.97 -2.28
CA MET A 97 5.56 35.90 -0.83
C MET A 97 6.74 36.48 -0.05
N GLU A 98 7.98 36.33 -0.54
CA GLU A 98 9.17 36.91 0.07
C GLU A 98 9.17 38.44 -0.05
N LYS A 99 8.75 38.97 -1.21
CA LYS A 99 8.46 40.40 -1.36
C LYS A 99 7.37 40.91 -0.41
N MET A 100 6.36 40.10 -0.09
CA MET A 100 5.31 40.46 0.86
C MET A 100 5.76 40.38 2.32
N LYS A 101 6.63 39.41 2.68
CA LYS A 101 7.18 39.27 4.04
C LYS A 101 8.04 40.47 4.46
N GLU A 102 8.69 41.12 3.51
CA GLU A 102 9.51 42.30 3.77
C GLU A 102 8.65 43.55 4.09
N GLN A 103 7.33 43.49 3.87
CA GLN A 103 6.41 44.61 4.04
C GLN A 103 5.55 44.58 5.32
N ASP A 104 5.49 43.47 6.08
CA ASP A 104 4.54 43.34 7.21
C ASP A 104 5.14 42.66 8.48
N PRO A 105 5.43 43.43 9.55
CA PRO A 105 6.01 42.91 10.79
C PRO A 105 5.04 42.14 11.70
N GLU A 106 3.72 42.16 11.47
CA GLU A 106 2.75 41.50 12.38
C GLU A 106 2.78 39.96 12.28
N ARG A 107 3.14 39.39 11.11
CA ARG A 107 3.23 37.93 10.92
C ARG A 107 4.39 37.27 11.69
N ASN A 108 5.39 38.04 12.09
CA ASN A 108 6.55 37.53 12.84
C ASN A 108 6.21 37.21 14.31
N ALA A 109 5.07 37.70 14.81
CA ALA A 109 4.59 37.40 16.17
C ALA A 109 4.06 35.96 16.32
N MET A 110 3.56 35.34 15.24
CA MET A 110 2.96 34.00 15.27
C MET A 110 3.98 32.88 15.55
N TRP A 111 5.25 33.10 15.23
CA TRP A 111 6.35 32.16 15.49
C TRP A 111 6.83 32.13 16.96
N ARG A 112 6.31 33.02 17.82
CA ARG A 112 6.78 33.21 19.21
C ARG A 112 5.84 32.70 20.31
N MET A 113 4.77 31.96 19.98
CA MET A 113 3.90 31.40 21.02
C MET A 113 4.55 30.16 21.68
N ASP A 114 4.89 30.32 22.96
CA ASP A 114 5.29 29.23 23.87
C ASP A 114 4.09 28.33 24.19
N MET A 115 4.28 27.01 24.06
CA MET A 115 3.25 25.98 24.20
C MET A 115 3.36 25.28 25.57
N SER A 116 3.13 26.03 26.64
CA SER A 116 2.79 25.50 27.97
C SER A 116 1.33 25.00 28.01
N PRO A 117 0.91 24.17 28.99
CA PRO A 117 -0.30 23.35 28.86
C PRO A 117 -1.53 24.22 28.65
N MET A 118 -2.18 23.99 27.51
CA MET A 118 -3.39 24.69 27.05
C MET A 118 -4.48 24.61 28.13
N SER A 119 -4.57 25.63 28.98
CA SER A 119 -5.60 25.78 30.00
C SER A 119 -6.93 26.27 29.40
N GLU A 120 -8.02 25.89 30.06
CA GLU A 120 -9.42 25.83 29.60
C GLU A 120 -10.12 27.14 29.17
N GLN A 121 -9.43 28.26 28.97
CA GLN A 121 -10.11 29.56 28.79
C GLN A 121 -9.72 30.21 27.46
N GLY A 122 -10.52 29.96 26.41
CA GLY A 122 -10.37 30.63 25.12
C GLY A 122 -11.01 29.92 23.92
N ALA A 123 -12.29 29.56 23.99
CA ALA A 123 -12.94 28.71 22.98
C ALA A 123 -12.94 29.26 21.53
N ASN A 124 -12.78 30.58 21.33
CA ASN A 124 -12.77 31.19 19.99
C ASN A 124 -11.37 31.52 19.44
N ILE A 125 -10.39 31.84 20.30
CA ILE A 125 -9.01 32.13 19.88
C ILE A 125 -8.23 30.82 19.65
N ASN A 126 -8.55 29.78 20.42
CA ASN A 126 -7.96 28.44 20.26
C ASN A 126 -8.52 27.68 19.02
N LYS A 127 -9.68 28.11 18.50
CA LYS A 127 -10.36 27.52 17.33
C LYS A 127 -9.61 27.81 16.02
N VAL A 128 -9.37 29.09 15.72
CA VAL A 128 -8.75 29.50 14.45
C VAL A 128 -7.26 29.16 14.43
N GLY A 129 -6.57 29.32 15.57
CA GLY A 129 -5.15 29.03 15.69
C GLY A 129 -4.81 27.55 15.46
N SER A 130 -5.54 26.64 16.12
CA SER A 130 -5.27 25.19 16.01
C SER A 130 -5.57 24.65 14.61
N GLN A 131 -6.67 25.10 13.99
CA GLN A 131 -7.06 24.65 12.66
C GLN A 131 -6.13 25.21 11.57
N ALA A 132 -5.79 26.50 11.63
CA ALA A 132 -4.83 27.09 10.71
C ALA A 132 -3.44 26.46 10.83
N TYR A 133 -3.01 26.15 12.07
CA TYR A 133 -1.74 25.48 12.33
C TYR A 133 -1.73 24.03 11.82
N LEU A 134 -2.78 23.25 12.07
CA LEU A 134 -2.90 21.89 11.55
C LEU A 134 -2.97 21.87 10.02
N GLN A 135 -3.67 22.83 9.41
CA GLN A 135 -3.71 22.96 7.96
C GLN A 135 -2.32 23.34 7.40
N PHE A 136 -1.61 24.22 8.09
CA PHE A 136 -0.23 24.56 7.74
C PHE A 136 0.69 23.35 7.86
N LEU A 137 0.64 22.60 8.96
CA LEU A 137 1.41 21.37 9.16
C LEU A 137 1.09 20.34 8.08
N LYS A 138 -0.19 20.12 7.78
CA LYS A 138 -0.62 19.21 6.72
C LYS A 138 0.01 19.58 5.37
N ASN A 139 -0.03 20.86 5.00
CA ASN A 139 0.58 21.34 3.76
C ASN A 139 2.11 21.14 3.76
N GLN A 140 2.78 21.43 4.88
CA GLN A 140 4.23 21.26 5.02
C GLN A 140 4.65 19.78 4.99
N ILE A 141 3.85 18.90 5.58
CA ILE A 141 4.14 17.46 5.64
C ILE A 141 3.83 16.78 4.30
N GLN A 142 2.83 17.27 3.55
CA GLN A 142 2.54 16.80 2.19
C GLN A 142 3.68 17.07 1.19
N ASP A 143 4.49 18.11 1.45
CA ASP A 143 5.76 18.33 0.77
C ASP A 143 6.84 17.46 1.42
N ASN A 144 7.25 16.33 0.80
CA ASN A 144 8.20 15.34 1.35
C ASN A 144 9.47 15.91 2.03
N ASN A 145 9.93 17.11 1.63
CA ASN A 145 11.08 17.79 2.26
C ASN A 145 10.74 18.48 3.60
N GLY A 146 9.49 18.91 3.80
CA GLY A 146 9.01 19.56 5.02
C GLY A 146 8.80 18.58 6.17
N CYS A 147 8.43 17.32 5.89
CA CYS A 147 8.23 16.30 6.93
C CYS A 147 9.46 16.13 7.83
N LYS A 148 10.68 16.05 7.26
CA LYS A 148 11.94 15.96 8.03
C LYS A 148 12.18 17.18 8.93
N GLN A 149 11.76 18.38 8.52
CA GLN A 149 11.90 19.60 9.32
C GLN A 149 10.84 19.67 10.43
N VAL A 150 9.62 19.26 10.10
CA VAL A 150 8.48 19.22 11.04
C VAL A 150 8.73 18.21 12.15
N ILE A 151 9.34 17.07 11.83
CA ILE A 151 9.74 16.03 12.80
C ILE A 151 10.76 16.55 13.83
N GLN A 152 11.62 17.49 13.46
CA GLN A 152 12.62 18.08 14.38
C GLN A 152 12.00 19.02 15.42
N ILE A 153 10.71 19.37 15.28
CA ILE A 153 10.02 20.25 16.22
C ILE A 153 9.82 19.49 17.55
N PRO A 154 10.44 19.94 18.65
CA PRO A 154 10.33 19.25 19.94
C PRO A 154 8.88 19.14 20.39
N LYS A 155 8.50 17.98 20.95
CA LYS A 155 7.17 17.69 21.49
C LYS A 155 6.02 17.74 20.47
N LEU A 156 6.29 17.86 19.17
CA LEU A 156 5.23 17.90 18.16
C LEU A 156 4.37 16.63 18.19
N LEU A 157 5.01 15.45 18.28
CA LEU A 157 4.29 14.17 18.35
C LEU A 157 3.37 14.09 19.57
N GLN A 158 3.81 14.61 20.71
CA GLN A 158 3.01 14.66 21.95
C GLN A 158 1.80 15.57 21.77
N SER A 159 2.00 16.78 21.21
CA SER A 159 0.93 17.73 20.93
C SER A 159 -0.09 17.15 19.94
N LEU A 160 0.36 16.55 18.85
CA LEU A 160 -0.51 15.91 17.87
C LEU A 160 -1.28 14.72 18.47
N SER A 161 -0.64 13.93 19.34
CA SER A 161 -1.28 12.79 20.03
C SER A 161 -2.27 13.23 21.12
N ALA A 162 -2.11 14.44 21.66
CA ALA A 162 -3.09 15.05 22.55
C ALA A 162 -4.29 15.59 21.75
N LEU A 163 -4.02 16.26 20.61
CA LEU A 163 -5.05 16.80 19.73
C LEU A 163 -5.89 15.72 19.05
N SER A 164 -5.29 14.57 18.70
CA SER A 164 -6.02 13.43 18.12
C SER A 164 -7.04 12.80 19.07
N ARG A 165 -6.94 13.08 20.37
CA ARG A 165 -7.85 12.64 21.43
C ARG A 165 -8.65 13.80 22.03
N PHE A 166 -8.62 14.98 21.40
CA PHE A 166 -9.21 16.18 21.94
C PHE A 166 -10.72 16.02 22.16
N LYS A 167 -11.12 16.05 23.45
CA LYS A 167 -12.51 16.00 23.94
C LYS A 167 -13.34 14.89 23.28
N ILE A 168 -12.75 13.70 23.14
CA ILE A 168 -13.44 12.52 22.63
C ILE A 168 -14.60 12.14 23.57
N GLY A 169 -15.76 11.76 23.02
CA GLY A 169 -16.95 11.37 23.79
C GLY A 169 -17.75 12.50 24.46
N ILE A 170 -17.43 13.78 24.19
CA ILE A 170 -18.17 14.93 24.74
C ILE A 170 -18.96 15.64 23.62
N HIS A 171 -20.27 15.45 23.61
CA HIS A 171 -21.20 16.13 22.70
C HIS A 171 -21.72 17.41 23.35
N ILE A 172 -21.29 18.58 22.83
CA ILE A 172 -21.71 19.90 23.35
C ILE A 172 -22.62 20.62 22.34
N GLY A 173 -22.55 20.25 21.06
CA GLY A 173 -23.39 20.81 20.00
C GLY A 173 -22.79 20.60 18.61
N GLN A 174 -23.64 20.55 17.59
CA GLN A 174 -23.28 20.08 16.24
C GLN A 174 -22.07 20.78 15.61
N GLU A 175 -21.99 22.12 15.66
CA GLU A 175 -20.85 22.87 15.10
C GLU A 175 -19.53 22.63 15.87
N LEU A 176 -19.62 22.49 17.19
CA LEU A 176 -18.44 22.23 18.03
C LEU A 176 -17.97 20.79 17.88
N ASP A 177 -18.89 19.85 17.72
CA ASP A 177 -18.60 18.44 17.53
C ASP A 177 -17.93 18.20 16.16
N GLN A 178 -18.44 18.85 15.10
CA GLN A 178 -17.83 18.82 13.77
C GLN A 178 -16.39 19.38 13.77
N MET A 179 -16.17 20.49 14.47
CA MET A 179 -14.85 21.11 14.56
C MET A 179 -13.86 20.26 15.36
N ARG A 180 -14.31 19.65 16.47
CA ARG A 180 -13.46 18.74 17.26
C ARG A 180 -13.09 17.52 16.45
N LEU A 181 -14.04 16.96 15.72
CA LEU A 181 -13.79 15.89 14.78
C LEU A 181 -12.70 16.32 13.79
N GLU A 182 -12.85 17.49 13.15
CA GLU A 182 -11.85 17.98 12.19
C GLU A 182 -10.45 18.15 12.80
N ILE A 183 -10.35 18.64 14.05
CA ILE A 183 -9.08 18.73 14.78
C ILE A 183 -8.47 17.33 14.97
N ARG A 184 -9.28 16.35 15.40
CA ARG A 184 -8.82 14.97 15.60
C ARG A 184 -8.37 14.35 14.28
N CYS A 185 -9.20 14.43 13.25
CA CYS A 185 -8.90 13.97 11.90
C CYS A 185 -7.59 14.56 11.40
N ASN A 186 -7.46 15.88 11.37
CA ASN A 186 -6.26 16.54 10.84
C ASN A 186 -5.00 16.18 11.65
N SER A 187 -5.12 16.03 12.97
CA SER A 187 -4.00 15.60 13.82
C SER A 187 -3.57 14.17 13.52
N ARG A 188 -4.52 13.24 13.36
CA ARG A 188 -4.26 11.85 12.96
C ARG A 188 -3.64 11.78 11.57
N TRP A 189 -4.12 12.60 10.63
CA TRP A 189 -3.53 12.71 9.29
C TRP A 189 -2.08 13.19 9.34
N CYS A 190 -1.76 14.21 10.15
CA CYS A 190 -0.38 14.66 10.33
C CYS A 190 0.50 13.53 10.90
N LEU A 191 0.02 12.82 11.91
CA LEU A 191 0.75 11.69 12.50
C LEU A 191 0.94 10.54 11.50
N ARG A 192 -0.07 10.23 10.69
CA ARG A 192 0.03 9.23 9.62
C ARG A 192 1.14 9.60 8.65
N TYR A 193 1.18 10.84 8.18
CA TYR A 193 2.24 11.25 7.27
C TYR A 193 3.63 11.20 7.91
N ILE A 194 3.75 11.58 9.19
CA ILE A 194 5.00 11.41 9.93
C ILE A 194 5.39 9.93 10.00
N GLN A 195 4.43 9.04 10.25
CA GLN A 195 4.65 7.59 10.24
C GLN A 195 5.11 7.10 8.85
N VAL A 196 4.45 7.52 7.77
CA VAL A 196 4.77 7.11 6.39
C VAL A 196 6.15 7.60 5.95
N PHE A 197 6.52 8.83 6.29
CA PHE A 197 7.78 9.47 5.86
C PHE A 197 8.89 9.48 6.90
N GLY A 198 8.65 8.91 8.08
CA GLY A 198 9.62 8.81 9.17
C GLY A 198 10.56 7.62 9.00
N ASP A 199 11.84 7.77 9.28
CA ASP A 199 12.76 6.63 9.31
C ASP A 199 12.55 5.76 10.57
N GLU A 200 13.47 4.81 10.79
CA GLU A 200 13.47 3.92 11.96
C GLU A 200 13.41 4.66 13.30
N GLN A 201 14.12 5.79 13.42
CA GLN A 201 14.10 6.59 14.63
C GLN A 201 12.70 7.13 14.90
N ILE A 202 12.02 7.60 13.86
CA ILE A 202 10.65 8.13 13.98
C ILE A 202 9.63 7.05 14.30
N GLN A 203 9.78 5.84 13.76
CA GLN A 203 8.93 4.73 14.19
C GLN A 203 9.09 4.46 15.69
N SER A 204 10.33 4.49 16.20
CA SER A 204 10.62 4.30 17.62
C SER A 204 9.99 5.39 18.48
N GLU A 205 10.10 6.65 18.06
CA GLU A 205 9.48 7.79 18.76
C GLU A 205 7.95 7.70 18.76
N LEU A 206 7.33 7.26 17.68
CA LEU A 206 5.88 7.05 17.61
C LEU A 206 5.42 5.99 18.62
N VAL A 207 6.09 4.83 18.65
CA VAL A 207 5.76 3.77 19.62
C VAL A 207 5.93 4.27 21.06
N ASN A 208 7.03 4.97 21.35
CA ASN A 208 7.30 5.51 22.69
C ASN A 208 6.29 6.58 23.12
N ASN A 209 5.69 7.31 22.18
CA ASN A 209 4.62 8.28 22.47
C ASN A 209 3.21 7.65 22.51
N GLY A 210 3.10 6.32 22.44
CA GLY A 210 1.83 5.62 22.54
C GLY A 210 0.99 5.72 21.25
N TYR A 211 1.65 5.75 20.09
CA TYR A 211 0.95 5.82 18.80
C TYR A 211 -0.02 4.65 18.59
N GLY A 212 0.33 3.44 19.04
CA GLY A 212 -0.55 2.26 18.99
C GLY A 212 -1.85 2.51 19.76
N ARG A 213 -1.71 2.90 21.03
CA ARG A 213 -2.82 3.31 21.91
C ARG A 213 -3.68 4.42 21.29
N MET A 214 -3.05 5.42 20.68
CA MET A 214 -3.76 6.52 20.02
C MET A 214 -4.55 6.06 18.79
N MET A 215 -4.00 5.16 17.97
CA MET A 215 -4.70 4.59 16.82
C MET A 215 -5.82 3.64 17.20
N SER A 216 -5.67 2.87 18.29
CA SER A 216 -6.76 2.07 18.85
C SER A 216 -8.02 2.89 19.06
N THR A 217 -7.89 4.04 19.74
CA THR A 217 -9.05 4.92 20.01
C THR A 217 -9.74 5.48 18.77
N ALA A 218 -9.10 5.45 17.60
CA ALA A 218 -9.68 5.98 16.36
C ALA A 218 -10.72 5.04 15.73
N PHE A 219 -10.65 3.72 15.99
CA PHE A 219 -11.58 2.73 15.43
C PHE A 219 -12.44 2.02 16.50
N CYS A 220 -12.14 2.21 17.79
CA CYS A 220 -13.04 1.78 18.86
C CYS A 220 -14.37 2.54 18.77
N THR A 221 -15.48 1.88 19.05
CA THR A 221 -16.82 2.51 19.06
C THR A 221 -17.56 2.29 20.37
N ALA A 222 -17.18 1.27 21.16
CA ALA A 222 -17.82 1.03 22.45
C ALA A 222 -17.36 2.04 23.52
N GLY A 223 -18.22 2.22 24.53
CA GLY A 223 -17.98 3.13 25.66
C GLY A 223 -18.13 4.63 25.36
N GLY A 224 -18.61 5.02 24.17
CA GLY A 224 -18.74 6.43 23.77
C GLY A 224 -17.38 7.13 23.63
N LYS A 225 -16.30 6.36 23.48
CA LYS A 225 -14.90 6.83 23.51
C LYS A 225 -14.25 6.93 22.14
N GLY A 226 -14.93 6.62 21.04
CA GLY A 226 -14.33 6.64 19.71
C GLY A 226 -15.21 7.22 18.62
N GLU A 227 -14.75 7.15 17.37
CA GLU A 227 -15.39 7.85 16.26
C GLU A 227 -16.61 7.08 15.75
N GLU A 228 -17.74 7.75 15.64
CA GLU A 228 -18.99 7.15 15.16
C GLU A 228 -19.13 7.18 13.63
N GLN A 229 -18.13 7.74 12.93
CA GLN A 229 -18.14 7.87 11.48
C GLN A 229 -17.36 6.73 10.80
N ASP A 230 -18.05 6.00 9.93
CA ASP A 230 -17.52 4.89 9.15
C ASP A 230 -16.19 5.19 8.43
N GLU A 231 -16.03 6.40 7.89
CA GLU A 231 -14.81 6.78 7.18
C GLU A 231 -13.61 6.95 8.11
N GLU A 232 -13.83 7.47 9.32
CA GLU A 232 -12.78 7.62 10.33
C GLU A 232 -12.38 6.27 10.92
N ILE A 233 -13.36 5.39 11.19
CA ILE A 233 -13.11 4.01 11.62
C ILE A 233 -12.25 3.30 10.57
N ARG A 234 -12.66 3.37 9.30
CA ARG A 234 -11.90 2.78 8.18
C ARG A 234 -10.48 3.34 8.11
N ASN A 235 -10.31 4.66 8.21
CA ASN A 235 -8.99 5.29 8.16
C ASN A 235 -8.11 4.88 9.36
N GLY A 236 -8.69 4.77 10.57
CA GLY A 236 -8.01 4.26 11.75
C GLY A 236 -7.51 2.83 11.55
N LEU A 237 -8.36 1.93 11.03
CA LEU A 237 -8.01 0.54 10.73
C LEU A 237 -6.91 0.42 9.67
N ILE A 238 -6.97 1.22 8.59
CA ILE A 238 -5.92 1.26 7.57
C ILE A 238 -4.58 1.70 8.20
N ASN A 239 -4.60 2.77 8.99
CA ASN A 239 -3.38 3.35 9.55
C ASN A 239 -2.68 2.38 10.51
N ILE A 240 -3.43 1.69 11.40
CA ILE A 240 -2.84 0.74 12.32
C ILE A 240 -2.30 -0.50 11.59
N THR A 241 -3.01 -0.96 10.56
CA THR A 241 -2.58 -2.09 9.71
C THR A 241 -1.28 -1.76 8.99
N ASP A 242 -1.23 -0.63 8.27
CA ASP A 242 -0.03 -0.16 7.56
C ASP A 242 1.16 0.02 8.51
N PHE A 243 0.91 0.50 9.72
CA PHE A 243 1.94 0.68 10.75
C PHE A 243 2.50 -0.67 11.22
N LEU A 244 1.65 -1.62 11.61
CA LEU A 244 2.07 -2.96 12.04
C LEU A 244 2.80 -3.70 10.91
N ILE A 245 2.32 -3.65 9.66
CA ILE A 245 3.01 -4.22 8.50
C ILE A 245 4.42 -3.65 8.38
N GLY A 246 4.55 -2.33 8.48
CA GLY A 246 5.85 -1.66 8.47
C GLY A 246 6.76 -2.18 9.56
N LEU A 247 6.28 -2.31 10.81
CA LEU A 247 7.09 -2.80 11.92
C LEU A 247 7.48 -4.28 11.76
N HIS A 248 6.60 -5.15 11.27
CA HIS A 248 6.90 -6.58 11.10
C HIS A 248 7.77 -6.91 9.89
N ALA A 249 7.55 -6.25 8.76
CA ALA A 249 8.19 -6.58 7.48
C ALA A 249 9.25 -5.57 7.04
N GLY A 250 9.38 -4.44 7.74
CA GLY A 250 10.22 -3.33 7.31
C GLY A 250 9.60 -2.57 6.14
N ARG A 251 10.37 -1.65 5.55
CA ARG A 251 9.94 -0.86 4.38
C ARG A 251 11.00 -0.87 3.29
N ILE A 252 10.58 -1.22 2.08
CA ILE A 252 11.44 -1.24 0.89
C ILE A 252 11.45 0.09 0.13
N TRP A 253 10.45 0.95 0.35
CA TRP A 253 10.41 2.30 -0.21
C TRP A 253 11.01 3.32 0.76
N GLN A 254 11.39 4.49 0.27
CA GLN A 254 12.01 5.53 1.09
C GLN A 254 10.97 6.25 1.97
N PRO A 255 11.23 6.44 3.28
CA PRO A 255 12.40 5.95 4.02
C PRO A 255 12.33 4.44 4.30
N SER A 256 13.38 3.74 3.86
CA SER A 256 13.48 2.29 4.03
C SER A 256 14.08 1.95 5.39
N PHE A 257 13.56 0.92 6.03
CA PHE A 257 14.11 0.38 7.28
C PHE A 257 13.89 -1.13 7.36
N GLN A 258 14.70 -1.82 8.18
CA GLN A 258 14.56 -3.25 8.43
C GLN A 258 13.40 -3.53 9.40
N PRO A 259 12.84 -4.75 9.43
CA PRO A 259 11.87 -5.16 10.44
C PRO A 259 12.26 -4.71 11.85
N LEU A 260 11.29 -4.16 12.60
CA LEU A 260 11.43 -3.65 13.97
C LEU A 260 10.55 -4.47 14.93
N PRO A 261 10.86 -5.77 15.15
CA PRO A 261 9.98 -6.69 15.87
C PRO A 261 9.71 -6.31 17.32
N LEU A 262 10.68 -5.68 18.00
CA LEU A 262 10.49 -5.19 19.38
C LEU A 262 9.46 -4.06 19.44
N LEU A 263 9.45 -3.18 18.43
CA LEU A 263 8.49 -2.09 18.33
C LEU A 263 7.10 -2.59 17.96
N ALA A 264 7.02 -3.62 17.09
CA ALA A 264 5.78 -4.29 16.75
C ALA A 264 5.11 -4.85 18.01
N ARG A 265 5.87 -5.64 18.78
CA ARG A 265 5.41 -6.20 20.05
C ARG A 265 4.94 -5.13 21.05
N ASN A 266 5.71 -4.06 21.24
CA ASN A 266 5.30 -2.96 22.12
C ASN A 266 3.99 -2.29 21.64
N THR A 267 3.78 -2.23 20.33
CA THR A 267 2.56 -1.65 19.74
C THR A 267 1.37 -2.58 19.95
N GLU A 268 1.55 -3.90 19.74
CA GLU A 268 0.54 -4.92 20.04
C GLU A 268 0.12 -4.88 21.51
N GLU A 269 1.09 -4.82 22.43
CA GLU A 269 0.83 -4.69 23.87
C GLU A 269 0.03 -3.40 24.18
N GLN A 270 0.34 -2.26 23.53
CA GLN A 270 -0.46 -1.03 23.68
C GLN A 270 -1.90 -1.17 23.17
N ILE A 271 -2.12 -1.94 22.09
CA ILE A 271 -3.45 -2.19 21.52
C ILE A 271 -4.27 -3.06 22.48
N GLU A 272 -3.65 -4.11 23.02
CA GLU A 272 -4.26 -5.02 23.99
C GLU A 272 -4.60 -4.31 25.31
N GLU A 273 -3.68 -3.51 25.86
CA GLU A 273 -3.91 -2.73 27.08
C GLU A 273 -5.09 -1.76 27.00
N GLU A 274 -5.40 -1.26 25.80
CA GLU A 274 -6.55 -0.39 25.56
C GLU A 274 -7.87 -1.16 25.35
N GLY A 275 -7.85 -2.50 25.35
CA GLY A 275 -9.03 -3.33 25.08
C GLY A 275 -9.53 -3.18 23.63
N ALA A 276 -8.61 -2.90 22.70
CA ALA A 276 -8.96 -2.67 21.30
C ALA A 276 -9.18 -3.98 20.52
N ASN A 277 -8.82 -5.13 21.09
CA ASN A 277 -9.03 -6.44 20.48
C ASN A 277 -10.53 -6.78 20.39
N GLU A 278 -11.28 -6.50 21.44
CA GLU A 278 -12.74 -6.65 21.48
C GLU A 278 -13.45 -5.72 20.47
N GLU A 279 -12.86 -4.54 20.27
CA GLU A 279 -13.36 -3.55 19.31
C GLU A 279 -13.08 -3.99 17.87
N LEU A 280 -11.91 -4.57 17.59
CA LEU A 280 -11.63 -5.19 16.29
C LEU A 280 -12.65 -6.30 15.97
N ASP A 281 -12.98 -7.14 16.94
CA ASP A 281 -13.99 -8.21 16.79
C ASP A 281 -15.38 -7.65 16.47
N THR A 282 -15.71 -6.50 17.04
CA THR A 282 -16.94 -5.78 16.73
C THR A 282 -16.90 -5.23 15.29
N GLN A 283 -15.81 -4.57 14.89
CA GLN A 283 -15.66 -4.00 13.56
C GLN A 283 -15.58 -5.04 12.43
N MET A 284 -15.17 -6.28 12.71
CA MET A 284 -15.22 -7.40 11.77
C MET A 284 -16.65 -7.74 11.31
N ASN A 285 -17.68 -7.34 12.05
CA ASN A 285 -19.08 -7.51 11.64
C ASN A 285 -19.70 -6.23 11.08
N ASN A 286 -18.93 -5.13 11.02
CA ASN A 286 -19.41 -3.84 10.53
C ASN A 286 -19.42 -3.81 8.99
N ASN A 287 -20.64 -3.72 8.42
CA ASN A 287 -20.86 -3.62 6.97
C ASN A 287 -20.76 -2.18 6.43
N GLY A 288 -20.38 -1.22 7.27
CA GLY A 288 -20.12 0.15 6.88
C GLY A 288 -19.15 0.24 5.71
N MET A 289 -19.34 1.26 4.87
CA MET A 289 -18.60 1.44 3.61
C MET A 289 -18.61 0.19 2.73
N ASN A 290 -19.77 -0.41 2.46
CA ASN A 290 -19.91 -1.61 1.62
C ASN A 290 -19.03 -2.80 2.08
N GLY A 291 -18.85 -2.96 3.38
CA GLY A 291 -18.02 -4.03 3.97
C GLY A 291 -16.51 -3.76 3.96
N HIS A 292 -16.07 -2.56 3.58
CA HIS A 292 -14.66 -2.18 3.69
C HIS A 292 -14.18 -2.19 5.14
N ILE A 293 -15.00 -1.72 6.10
CA ILE A 293 -14.64 -1.70 7.52
C ILE A 293 -14.33 -3.12 8.00
N ARG A 294 -15.24 -4.07 7.77
CA ARG A 294 -15.03 -5.49 8.05
C ARG A 294 -13.71 -6.01 7.47
N ASN A 295 -13.42 -5.72 6.21
CA ASN A 295 -12.21 -6.25 5.57
C ASN A 295 -10.94 -5.72 6.24
N TRP A 296 -10.89 -4.42 6.54
CA TRP A 296 -9.75 -3.81 7.23
C TRP A 296 -9.64 -4.25 8.70
N ALA A 297 -10.76 -4.49 9.38
CA ALA A 297 -10.76 -5.03 10.74
C ALA A 297 -10.20 -6.46 10.79
N ASN A 298 -10.54 -7.30 9.81
CA ASN A 298 -9.95 -8.63 9.67
C ASN A 298 -8.43 -8.56 9.47
N GLU A 299 -7.96 -7.63 8.64
CA GLU A 299 -6.54 -7.44 8.37
C GLU A 299 -5.79 -6.90 9.59
N ALA A 300 -6.32 -5.87 10.26
CA ALA A 300 -5.76 -5.33 11.50
C ALA A 300 -5.66 -6.40 12.59
N LYS A 301 -6.70 -7.24 12.75
CA LYS A 301 -6.69 -8.37 13.68
C LYS A 301 -5.63 -9.41 13.30
N ALA A 302 -5.53 -9.75 12.02
CA ALA A 302 -4.49 -10.66 11.54
C ALA A 302 -3.09 -10.11 11.83
N MET A 303 -2.85 -8.81 11.62
CA MET A 303 -1.56 -8.17 11.92
C MET A 303 -1.26 -8.15 13.43
N THR A 304 -2.25 -7.83 14.26
CA THR A 304 -2.07 -7.80 15.74
C THR A 304 -1.82 -9.20 16.31
N LEU A 305 -2.42 -10.24 15.72
CA LEU A 305 -2.23 -11.64 16.15
C LEU A 305 -1.06 -12.34 15.45
N ASN A 306 -0.43 -11.72 14.44
CA ASN A 306 0.62 -12.35 13.64
C ASN A 306 1.96 -12.38 14.36
N HIS A 307 2.05 -13.27 15.35
CA HIS A 307 3.31 -13.91 15.71
C HIS A 307 3.66 -14.95 14.62
N PHE A 308 4.48 -14.56 13.63
CA PHE A 308 5.23 -15.46 12.73
C PHE A 308 4.44 -16.32 11.71
N ILE A 309 3.78 -15.74 10.69
CA ILE A 309 3.16 -16.55 9.60
C ILE A 309 3.72 -16.30 8.19
N TYR A 310 4.54 -15.27 7.95
CA TYR A 310 5.13 -15.06 6.61
C TYR A 310 6.67 -15.04 6.63
N TRP A 311 7.24 -16.22 6.89
CA TRP A 311 8.57 -16.60 6.40
C TRP A 311 8.60 -18.11 6.17
N ASP A 312 8.19 -18.51 4.98
CA ASP A 312 8.66 -19.70 4.26
C ASP A 312 8.87 -19.30 2.79
#